data_AF-A0AAW2D8F9-F1
#
_entry.id   AF-A0AAW2D8F9-F1
#
_cell.length_a   1.000
_cell.length_b   1.000
_cell.length_c   1.000
_cell.angle_alpha   90.00
_cell.angle_beta   90.00
_cell.angle_gamma   90.00
#
_symmetry.space_group_name_H-M   'P 1'
#
loop_
_entity.id
_entity.type
_entity.pdbx_description
1 polymer ?
#
loop_
_entity_poly.entity_id
_entity_poly.type
_entity_poly.pdbx_seq_one_letter_code
_entity_poly.pdbx_strand_id
1 'polypeptide(L)'
;MAKVGLQHRQIPDDDRNVLTQYWPNMYGDNEAFWGYEYEKHGSCVHPFYLDQLTYFVTAHRVATSTDLYSIILAAGIIYGGPTTFGAIRTAIHAST
;
A
#
# COMPACT_ATOMS: atom_id res chain seq x y z
N MET A 1 -22.61 24.06 -14.65
CA MET A 1 -21.59 23.00 -14.72
C MET A 1 -22.10 21.85 -13.86
N ALA A 2 -22.46 20.73 -14.49
CA ALA A 2 -23.01 19.59 -13.78
C ALA A 2 -21.93 18.98 -12.89
N LYS A 3 -22.20 18.82 -11.60
CA LYS A 3 -21.44 17.91 -10.75
C LYS A 3 -21.65 16.53 -11.35
N VAL A 4 -20.66 16.02 -12.07
CA VAL A 4 -20.60 14.59 -12.41
C VAL A 4 -20.51 13.91 -11.05
N GLY A 5 -21.66 13.38 -10.60
CA GLY A 5 -21.75 12.57 -9.40
C GLY A 5 -20.90 11.35 -9.63
N LEU A 6 -19.63 11.42 -9.21
CA LEU A 6 -18.86 10.25 -8.88
C LEU A 6 -19.66 9.56 -7.78
N GLN A 7 -20.42 8.53 -8.14
CA GLN A 7 -20.86 7.57 -7.16
C GLN A 7 -19.57 7.07 -6.51
N HIS A 8 -19.26 7.56 -5.30
CA HIS A 8 -18.21 6.99 -4.47
C HIS A 8 -18.63 5.54 -4.24
N ARG A 9 -18.14 4.64 -5.09
CA ARG A 9 -18.12 3.22 -4.76
C ARG A 9 -17.25 3.14 -3.53
N GLN A 10 -17.90 3.11 -2.37
CA GLN A 10 -17.23 2.93 -1.10
C GLN A 10 -16.40 1.65 -1.18
N ILE A 11 -15.22 1.69 -0.60
CA ILE A 11 -14.40 0.50 -0.41
C ILE A 11 -15.24 -0.48 0.43
N PRO A 12 -15.51 -1.71 -0.05
CA PRO A 12 -16.24 -2.72 0.73
C PRO A 12 -15.53 -3.04 2.05
N ASP A 13 -16.29 -3.48 3.04
CA ASP A 13 -15.76 -3.75 4.39
C ASP A 13 -14.62 -4.78 4.39
N ASP A 14 -14.69 -5.81 3.55
CA ASP A 14 -13.63 -6.80 3.40
C ASP A 14 -12.32 -6.15 2.92
N ASP A 15 -12.40 -5.26 1.94
CA ASP A 15 -11.23 -4.50 1.45
C ASP A 15 -10.74 -3.50 2.52
N ARG A 16 -11.62 -2.93 3.33
CA ARG A 16 -11.22 -2.08 4.47
C ARG A 16 -10.49 -2.86 5.56
N ASN A 17 -10.91 -4.10 5.82
CA ASN A 17 -10.23 -4.98 6.77
C ASN A 17 -8.81 -5.32 6.27
N VAL A 18 -8.69 -5.60 4.98
CA VAL A 18 -7.39 -5.79 4.32
C VAL A 18 -6.51 -4.54 4.44
N LEU A 19 -7.05 -3.35 4.14
CA LEU A 19 -6.30 -2.10 4.29
C LEU A 19 -5.94 -1.81 5.75
N THR A 20 -6.79 -2.15 6.71
CA THR A 20 -6.48 -2.02 8.14
C THR A 20 -5.28 -2.89 8.53
N GLN A 21 -5.15 -4.08 7.93
CA GLN A 21 -4.03 -4.98 8.20
C GLN A 21 -2.73 -4.55 7.49
N TYR A 22 -2.81 -4.18 6.21
CA TYR A 22 -1.63 -3.99 5.37
C TYR A 22 -1.24 -2.53 5.14
N TRP A 23 -2.16 -1.59 5.37
CA TRP A 23 -1.93 -0.15 5.20
C TRP A 23 -2.61 0.69 6.30
N PRO A 24 -2.38 0.38 7.60
CA PRO A 24 -2.95 1.15 8.70
C PRO A 24 -2.34 2.56 8.78
N ASN A 25 -3.14 3.49 9.29
CA ASN A 25 -2.62 4.72 9.86
C ASN A 25 -2.04 4.42 11.25
N MET A 26 -0.73 4.60 11.42
CA MET A 26 -0.04 4.33 12.69
C MET A 26 -0.27 5.40 13.77
N TYR A 27 -0.97 6.49 13.44
CA TYR A 27 -1.12 7.66 14.29
C TYR A 27 -2.56 8.14 14.45
N GLY A 28 -3.55 7.46 13.88
CA GLY A 28 -4.93 7.92 13.95
C GLY A 28 -5.90 7.20 13.03
N ASP A 29 -6.83 7.97 12.46
CA ASP A 29 -7.95 7.46 11.68
C ASP A 29 -7.52 6.95 10.31
N ASN A 30 -7.96 5.73 9.99
CA ASN A 30 -7.68 5.05 8.73
C ASN A 30 -8.46 5.68 7.56
N GLU A 31 -9.72 6.07 7.77
CA GLU A 31 -10.57 6.60 6.69
C GLU A 31 -10.04 7.94 6.17
N ALA A 32 -9.71 8.86 7.08
CA ALA A 32 -9.10 10.13 6.71
C ALA A 32 -7.76 9.94 5.99
N PHE A 33 -6.95 8.98 6.43
CA PHE A 33 -5.67 8.66 5.81
C PHE A 33 -5.83 8.11 4.39
N TRP A 34 -6.65 7.06 4.21
CA TRP A 34 -6.90 6.49 2.89
C TRP A 34 -7.57 7.50 1.94
N GLY A 35 -8.50 8.31 2.45
CA GLY A 35 -9.11 9.39 1.68
C GLY A 35 -8.08 10.37 1.12
N TYR A 36 -7.13 10.80 1.95
CA TYR A 36 -6.05 11.70 1.54
C TYR A 36 -5.13 11.08 0.49
N GLU A 37 -4.71 9.82 0.70
CA GLU A 37 -3.84 9.10 -0.25
C GLU A 37 -4.51 8.94 -1.62
N TYR A 38 -5.81 8.64 -1.67
CA TYR A 38 -6.52 8.58 -2.94
C TYR A 38 -6.68 9.95 -3.59
N GLU A 39 -7.12 10.97 -2.85
CA GLU A 39 -7.33 12.32 -3.42
C GLU A 39 -6.04 12.88 -4.01
N LYS A 40 -4.91 12.70 -3.31
CA LYS A 40 -3.61 13.24 -3.71
C LYS A 40 -2.87 12.41 -4.75
N HIS A 41 -2.97 11.08 -4.69
CA HIS A 41 -2.15 10.18 -5.52
C HIS A 41 -3.02 9.27 -6.40
N GLY A 42 -4.06 8.66 -5.83
CA GLY A 42 -4.98 7.79 -6.58
C GLY A 42 -5.78 8.49 -7.67
N SER A 43 -6.03 9.80 -7.57
CA SER A 43 -6.72 10.57 -8.60
C SER A 43 -5.87 10.82 -9.85
N CYS A 44 -4.54 10.82 -9.72
CA CYS A 44 -3.60 11.10 -10.82
C CYS A 44 -3.45 9.95 -11.83
N VAL A 45 -3.91 8.75 -11.48
CA VAL A 45 -3.77 7.55 -12.31
C VAL A 45 -4.99 7.31 -13.22
N HIS A 46 -5.86 8.31 -13.37
CA HIS A 46 -6.87 8.32 -14.41
C HIS A 46 -6.21 8.38 -15.80
N PRO A 47 -6.65 7.60 -16.81
CA PRO A 47 -7.84 6.74 -16.81
C PRO A 47 -7.59 5.28 -16.40
N PHE A 48 -6.38 4.91 -15.97
CA PHE A 48 -6.01 3.52 -15.69
C PHE A 48 -6.77 2.94 -14.48
N TYR A 49 -6.94 3.72 -13.41
CA TYR A 49 -7.82 3.38 -12.29
C TYR A 49 -8.95 4.40 -12.21
N LEU A 50 -10.18 3.89 -12.28
CA LEU A 50 -11.38 4.71 -12.38
C LEU A 50 -12.05 4.96 -11.02
N ASP A 51 -11.63 4.25 -9.97
CA ASP A 51 -12.20 4.34 -8.63
C ASP A 51 -11.20 3.99 -7.52
N GLN A 52 -11.59 4.32 -6.29
CA GLN A 52 -10.83 4.06 -5.07
C GLN A 52 -10.55 2.57 -4.87
N LEU A 53 -11.56 1.73 -5.11
CA LEU A 53 -11.43 0.29 -4.90
C LEU A 53 -10.29 -0.30 -5.75
N THR A 54 -10.26 0.02 -7.04
CA THR A 54 -9.24 -0.47 -7.96
C THR A 54 -7.85 0.03 -7.57
N TYR A 55 -7.74 1.29 -7.14
CA TYR A 55 -6.48 1.85 -6.64
C TYR A 55 -5.96 1.07 -5.42
N PHE A 56 -6.79 0.87 -4.40
CA PHE A 56 -6.39 0.21 -3.16
C PHE A 56 -6.14 -1.29 -3.32
N VAL A 57 -6.96 -2.01 -4.08
CA VAL A 57 -6.73 -3.43 -4.38
C VAL A 57 -5.42 -3.61 -5.15
N THR A 58 -5.11 -2.69 -6.07
CA THR A 58 -3.84 -2.74 -6.81
C THR A 58 -2.66 -2.46 -5.89
N ALA A 59 -2.74 -1.43 -5.05
CA ALA A 59 -1.69 -1.12 -4.08
C ALA A 59 -1.43 -2.29 -3.12
N HIS A 60 -2.49 -2.93 -2.61
CA HIS A 60 -2.37 -4.14 -1.78
C HIS A 60 -1.65 -5.26 -2.53
N ARG A 61 -2.05 -5.57 -3.77
CA ARG A 61 -1.40 -6.62 -4.58
C ARG A 61 0.09 -6.34 -4.78
N VAL A 62 0.47 -5.08 -5.01
CA VAL A 62 1.88 -4.69 -5.11
C VAL A 62 2.58 -4.91 -3.77
N ALA A 63 2.01 -4.43 -2.66
CA ALA A 63 2.59 -4.54 -1.33
C ALA A 63 2.82 -6.00 -0.89
N THR A 64 1.97 -6.94 -1.33
CA THR A 64 2.08 -8.37 -0.98
C THR A 64 2.68 -9.24 -2.07
N SER A 65 3.03 -8.68 -3.22
CA SER A 65 3.69 -9.42 -4.30
C SER A 65 5.08 -9.95 -3.91
N THR A 66 5.71 -9.33 -2.92
CA THR A 66 7.04 -9.66 -2.43
C THR A 66 7.05 -9.69 -0.90
N ASP A 67 7.44 -10.82 -0.31
CA ASP A 67 7.64 -10.91 1.14
C ASP A 67 9.01 -10.34 1.53
N LEU A 68 9.08 -9.00 1.58
CA LEU A 68 10.30 -8.28 1.95
C LEU A 68 10.85 -8.69 3.31
N TYR A 69 9.97 -9.03 4.26
CA TYR A 69 10.40 -9.46 5.60
C TYR A 69 11.17 -10.77 5.52
N SER A 70 10.61 -11.78 4.85
CA SER A 70 11.29 -13.08 4.67
C SER A 70 12.59 -12.94 3.89
N ILE A 71 12.65 -12.08 2.86
CA ILE A 71 13.88 -11.81 2.09
C ILE A 71 14.98 -11.25 2.99
N ILE A 72 14.67 -10.24 3.78
CA ILE A 72 15.62 -9.58 4.68
C ILE A 72 16.06 -10.55 5.79
N LEU A 73 15.13 -11.35 6.32
CA LEU A 73 15.42 -12.38 7.33
C LEU A 73 16.33 -13.48 6.79
N ALA A 74 16.10 -13.97 5.57
CA ALA A 74 16.93 -14.98 4.91
C ALA A 74 18.37 -14.48 4.66
N ALA A 75 18.56 -13.17 4.50
CA ALA A 75 19.87 -12.54 4.42
C ALA A 75 20.55 -12.37 5.79
N GLY A 76 19.96 -12.87 6.88
CA GLY A 76 20.48 -12.75 8.24
C GLY A 76 20.27 -11.37 8.86
N ILE A 77 19.47 -10.51 8.24
CA ILE A 77 19.17 -9.18 8.76
C ILE A 77 17.93 -9.29 9.66
N ILE A 78 18.15 -9.14 10.96
CA ILE A 78 17.10 -9.28 11.98
C ILE A 78 16.71 -7.93 12.58
N TYR A 79 15.48 -7.85 13.10
CA TYR A 79 15.02 -6.69 13.85
C TYR A 79 15.93 -6.38 15.05
N GLY A 80 16.35 -5.12 15.19
CA GLY A 80 17.23 -4.66 16.26
C GLY A 80 18.70 -5.06 16.11
N GLY A 81 19.06 -5.85 15.09
CA GLY A 81 20.44 -6.24 14.80
C GLY A 81 21.23 -5.18 14.04
N PRO A 82 22.57 -5.23 14.09
CA PRO A 82 23.42 -4.35 13.27
C PRO A 82 23.26 -4.71 11.79
N THR A 83 23.06 -3.69 10.95
CA THR A 83 22.98 -3.87 9.48
C THR A 83 23.47 -2.61 8.78
N THR A 84 23.65 -2.69 7.46
CA THR A 84 23.99 -1.53 6.62
C THR A 84 22.98 -1.39 5.49
N PHE A 85 22.86 -0.17 4.97
CA PHE A 85 22.07 0.07 3.75
C PHE A 85 22.51 -0.83 2.58
N GLY A 86 23.82 -1.06 2.42
CA GLY A 86 24.36 -1.91 1.36
C GLY A 86 23.91 -3.37 1.49
N ALA A 87 23.85 -3.90 2.72
CA ALA A 87 23.38 -5.25 2.98
C ALA A 87 21.88 -5.41 2.66
N ILE A 88 21.03 -4.48 3.14
CA ILE A 88 19.58 -4.49 2.85
C ILE A 88 19.33 -4.41 1.34
N ARG A 89 19.99 -3.47 0.65
CA ARG A 89 19.86 -3.32 -0.80
C ARG A 89 20.26 -4.62 -1.52
N THR A 90 21.38 -5.22 -1.14
CA THR A 90 21.85 -6.46 -1.76
C THR A 90 20.85 -7.61 -1.56
N ALA A 91 20.29 -7.75 -0.35
CA ALA A 91 19.29 -8.77 -0.05
C ALA A 91 18.05 -8.62 -0.94
N ILE A 92 17.52 -7.41 -1.08
CA ILE A 92 16.33 -7.12 -1.90
C ILE A 92 16.63 -7.41 -3.38
N HIS A 93 17.74 -6.93 -3.93
CA HIS A 93 18.10 -7.15 -5.34
C HIS A 93 18.40 -8.62 -5.68
N ALA A 94 18.84 -9.43 -4.72
CA ALA A 94 19.10 -10.85 -4.95
C ALA A 94 17.82 -11.71 -4.98
N SER A 95 16.67 -11.14 -4.61
CA SER A 95 15.38 -11.84 -4.50
C SER A 95 14.44 -11.67 -5.70
N THR A 96 14.84 -10.83 -6.66
CA THR A 96 14.12 -10.51 -7.90
C THR A 96 14.79 -11.15 -9.11
#